data_AF-A0AAD7X637-F1
#
_entry.id   AF-A0AAD7X637-F1
#
_cell.length_a   1.000
_cell.length_b   1.000
_cell.length_c   1.000
_cell.angle_alpha   90.00
_cell.angle_beta   90.00
_cell.angle_gamma   90.00
#
_symmetry.space_group_name_H-M   'P 1'
#
loop_
_entity.id
_entity.type
_entity.pdbx_description
1 polymer ?
#
loop_
_entity_poly.entity_id
_entity_poly.type
_entity_poly.pdbx_seq_one_letter_code
_entity_poly.pdbx_strand_id
1 'polypeptide(L)'
;MAPKYALKTKYFVAVLGVFDEDRCAREGLDFGAFISALMEIGFVPSGQRKEGEVSFRWGVGCTGDTLALLRIPVPTVPTLWQPSEYRAVAEAMSQTFDIHGSDFIEVGNDVNMTSIGFLIPHWE
;
A
#
# COMPACT_ATOMS: atom_id res chain seq x y z
N MET A 1 -11.06 -12.07 -12.16
CA MET A 1 -10.97 -10.60 -12.03
C MET A 1 -10.07 -10.29 -10.85
N ALA A 2 -9.16 -9.32 -10.98
CA ALA A 2 -8.26 -8.89 -9.90
C ALA A 2 -9.05 -8.19 -8.77
N PRO A 3 -8.63 -8.33 -7.50
CA PRO A 3 -9.26 -7.62 -6.39
C PRO A 3 -9.19 -6.10 -6.59
N LYS A 4 -10.23 -5.38 -6.13
CA LYS A 4 -10.23 -3.91 -6.07
C LYS A 4 -10.19 -3.45 -4.62
N TYR A 5 -9.44 -2.37 -4.38
CA TYR A 5 -9.20 -1.81 -3.06
C TYR A 5 -9.74 -0.39 -2.98
N ALA A 6 -10.82 -0.20 -2.23
CA ALA A 6 -11.35 1.14 -1.96
C ALA A 6 -10.50 1.83 -0.88
N LEU A 7 -10.00 3.02 -1.16
CA LEU A 7 -9.20 3.84 -0.24
C LEU A 7 -9.75 5.25 -0.14
N LYS A 8 -9.74 5.81 1.07
CA LYS A 8 -10.03 7.24 1.29
C LYS A 8 -9.06 8.09 0.48
N THR A 9 -9.51 9.24 -0.03
CA THR A 9 -8.71 10.17 -0.86
C THR A 9 -7.26 10.33 -0.39
N LYS A 10 -7.02 10.57 0.90
CA LYS A 10 -5.66 10.74 1.44
C LYS A 10 -4.76 9.50 1.27
N TYR A 11 -5.32 8.30 1.36
CA TYR A 11 -4.62 7.04 1.21
C TYR A 11 -4.48 6.65 -0.27
N PHE A 12 -5.51 6.91 -1.05
CA PHE A 12 -5.50 6.71 -2.49
C PHE A 12 -4.39 7.53 -3.17
N VAL A 13 -4.30 8.83 -2.85
CA VAL A 13 -3.24 9.72 -3.37
C VAL A 13 -1.86 9.24 -2.95
N ALA A 14 -1.69 8.79 -1.69
CA ALA A 14 -0.42 8.27 -1.20
C ALA A 14 0.00 6.99 -1.97
N VAL A 15 -0.93 6.06 -2.22
CA VAL A 15 -0.65 4.84 -2.97
C VAL A 15 -0.34 5.13 -4.43
N LEU A 16 -1.14 5.96 -5.10
CA LEU A 16 -0.87 6.34 -6.49
C LEU A 16 0.49 7.05 -6.63
N GLY A 17 0.88 7.87 -5.66
CA GLY A 17 2.21 8.49 -5.66
C GLY A 17 3.35 7.48 -5.73
N VAL A 18 3.18 6.30 -5.10
CA VAL A 18 4.14 5.20 -5.19
C VAL A 18 4.14 4.55 -6.56
N PHE A 19 2.97 4.26 -7.14
CA PHE A 19 2.86 3.60 -8.44
C PHE A 19 3.22 4.51 -9.63
N ASP A 20 3.00 5.82 -9.53
CA ASP A 20 3.30 6.80 -10.58
C ASP A 20 4.73 7.37 -10.49
N GLU A 21 5.59 6.80 -9.65
CA GLU A 21 6.97 7.24 -9.42
C GLU A 21 7.05 8.77 -9.15
N ASP A 22 6.12 9.28 -8.33
CA ASP A 22 6.02 10.69 -7.92
C ASP A 22 5.72 11.71 -9.04
N ARG A 23 5.25 11.28 -10.23
CA ARG A 23 4.88 12.24 -11.30
C ARG A 23 3.55 12.96 -11.07
N CYS A 24 2.64 12.36 -10.31
CA CYS A 24 1.30 12.88 -10.03
C CYS A 24 1.09 13.31 -8.57
N ALA A 25 1.93 12.87 -7.63
CA ALA A 25 1.76 13.13 -6.19
C ALA A 25 2.32 14.49 -5.79
N ARG A 26 1.74 15.54 -6.36
CA ARG A 26 1.90 16.92 -5.91
C ARG A 26 1.67 16.98 -4.39
N GLU A 27 2.72 17.31 -3.64
CA GLU A 27 2.67 17.80 -2.25
C GLU A 27 1.69 17.02 -1.35
N GLY A 28 1.84 15.69 -1.23
CA GLY A 28 0.89 14.90 -0.43
C GLY A 28 1.29 13.47 -0.08
N LEU A 29 2.48 13.02 -0.50
CA LEU A 29 3.01 11.71 -0.14
C LEU A 29 3.51 11.75 1.32
N ASP A 30 2.57 11.59 2.24
CA ASP A 30 2.89 11.29 3.62
C ASP A 30 3.19 9.79 3.74
N PHE A 31 4.41 9.45 4.14
CA PHE A 31 4.81 8.06 4.38
C PHE A 31 3.83 7.37 5.34
N GLY A 32 3.36 8.08 6.38
CA GLY A 32 2.35 7.57 7.32
C GLY A 32 1.02 7.21 6.65
N ALA A 33 0.54 8.03 5.71
CA ALA A 33 -0.66 7.77 4.92
C ALA A 33 -0.50 6.54 4.03
N PHE A 34 0.66 6.35 3.39
CA PHE A 34 0.93 5.14 2.61
C PHE A 34 0.96 3.88 3.48
N ILE A 35 1.66 3.92 4.62
CA ILE A 35 1.67 2.82 5.59
C ILE A 35 0.25 2.51 6.10
N SER A 36 -0.56 3.53 6.36
CA SER A 36 -1.96 3.33 6.75
C SER A 36 -2.80 2.71 5.66
N ALA A 37 -2.58 3.11 4.40
CA ALA A 37 -3.24 2.52 3.23
C ALA A 37 -2.93 1.02 3.10
N LEU A 38 -1.67 0.62 3.30
CA LEU A 38 -1.28 -0.79 3.29
C LEU A 38 -2.03 -1.60 4.35
N MET A 39 -2.15 -1.06 5.56
CA MET A 39 -2.91 -1.72 6.63
C MET A 39 -4.40 -1.81 6.32
N GLU A 40 -4.98 -0.78 5.70
CA GLU A 40 -6.37 -0.77 5.26
C GLU A 40 -6.67 -1.84 4.22
N ILE A 41 -5.71 -2.19 3.35
CA ILE A 41 -5.91 -3.24 2.32
C ILE A 41 -5.51 -4.65 2.80
N GLY A 42 -5.11 -4.82 4.06
CA GLY A 42 -4.83 -6.13 4.65
C GLY A 42 -3.36 -6.50 4.80
N PHE A 43 -2.42 -5.56 4.60
CA PHE A 43 -1.04 -5.77 5.03
C PHE A 43 -0.93 -5.64 6.55
N VAL A 44 -0.16 -6.53 7.16
CA VAL A 44 0.12 -6.54 8.60
C VAL A 44 1.61 -6.33 8.82
N PRO A 45 2.03 -5.44 9.74
CA PRO A 45 3.43 -5.30 10.11
C PRO A 45 4.05 -6.66 10.45
N SER A 46 5.20 -6.96 9.85
CA SER A 46 5.87 -8.25 10.02
C SER A 46 6.52 -8.43 11.40
N GLY A 47 6.81 -7.33 12.09
CA GLY A 47 7.62 -7.32 13.31
C GLY A 47 9.12 -7.50 13.07
N GLN A 48 9.55 -7.80 11.83
CA GLN A 48 10.97 -7.76 11.47
C GLN A 48 11.46 -6.32 11.53
N ARG A 49 12.51 -6.08 12.32
CA ARG A 49 13.13 -4.77 12.46
C ARG A 49 14.46 -4.76 11.74
N LYS A 50 14.60 -3.84 10.80
CA LYS A 50 15.86 -3.43 10.21
C LYS A 50 15.88 -1.91 10.27
N GLU A 51 17.00 -1.34 10.69
CA GLU A 51 17.12 0.11 10.81
C GLU A 51 16.90 0.77 9.44
N GLY A 52 16.04 1.79 9.40
CA GLY A 52 15.67 2.47 8.15
C GLY A 52 14.73 1.69 7.23
N GLU A 53 14.07 0.63 7.68
CA GLU A 53 13.14 -0.15 6.85
C GLU A 53 11.95 -0.66 7.68
N VAL A 54 10.75 -0.60 7.10
CA VAL A 54 9.56 -1.29 7.62
C VAL A 54 9.18 -2.44 6.69
N SER A 55 8.72 -3.54 7.29
CA SER A 55 8.39 -4.76 6.55
C SER A 55 6.96 -5.21 6.85
N PHE A 56 6.20 -5.53 5.81
CA PHE A 56 4.82 -5.99 5.90
C PHE A 56 4.66 -7.40 5.33
N ARG A 57 3.70 -8.13 5.88
CA ARG A 57 3.18 -9.40 5.35
C ARG A 57 1.75 -9.18 4.87
N TRP A 58 1.33 -9.90 3.86
CA TRP A 58 -0.08 -9.93 3.45
C TRP A 58 -0.89 -10.83 4.40
N GLY A 59 -2.10 -10.42 4.82
CA GLY A 59 -2.84 -11.17 5.85
C GLY A 59 -4.36 -11.20 5.69
N VAL A 60 -4.87 -12.32 5.16
CA VAL A 60 -5.87 -13.20 5.82
C VAL A 60 -5.61 -14.65 5.36
N GLY A 61 -5.33 -15.59 6.27
CA GLY A 61 -5.41 -17.05 6.00
C GLY A 61 -4.14 -17.84 5.66
N CYS A 62 -2.94 -17.23 5.59
CA CYS A 62 -1.73 -17.98 5.21
C CYS A 62 -0.98 -18.54 6.43
N THR A 63 -1.34 -19.75 6.85
CA THR A 63 -0.45 -20.65 7.60
C THR A 63 0.42 -21.43 6.62
N GLY A 64 1.74 -21.26 6.68
CA GLY A 64 2.72 -22.12 6.01
C GLY A 64 3.32 -21.54 4.74
N ASP A 65 4.64 -21.70 4.64
CA ASP A 65 5.55 -21.38 3.53
C ASP A 65 5.78 -19.90 3.19
N THR A 66 6.98 -19.42 3.58
CA THR A 66 7.66 -18.21 3.10
C THR A 66 6.73 -17.08 2.61
N LEU A 67 6.01 -16.47 3.54
CA LEU A 67 5.25 -15.25 3.28
C LEU A 67 6.18 -14.21 2.65
N ALA A 68 5.87 -13.82 1.42
CA ALA A 68 6.60 -12.76 0.77
C ALA A 68 6.46 -11.47 1.60
N LEU A 69 7.58 -10.76 1.77
CA LEU A 69 7.65 -9.56 2.60
C LEU A 69 7.74 -8.34 1.70
N LEU A 70 6.81 -7.41 1.89
CA LEU A 70 6.93 -6.07 1.33
C LEU A 70 7.88 -5.28 2.22
N ARG A 71 9.07 -4.98 1.70
CA ARG A 71 10.08 -4.16 2.39
C ARG A 71 10.01 -2.76 1.85
N ILE A 72 9.95 -1.80 2.76
CA ILE A 72 9.74 -0.40 2.43
C ILE A 72 10.80 0.40 3.19
N PRO A 73 11.71 1.11 2.51
CA PRO A 73 12.67 1.97 3.18
C PRO A 73 11.92 3.09 3.93
N VAL A 74 12.38 3.44 5.12
CA VAL A 74 11.85 4.60 5.86
C VAL A 74 12.58 5.84 5.34
N PRO A 75 11.87 6.83 4.79
CA PRO A 75 12.52 8.00 4.25
C PRO A 75 13.15 8.81 5.40
N THR A 76 14.35 9.33 5.17
CA THR A 76 15.07 10.13 6.19
C THR A 76 14.39 11.46 6.44
N VAL A 77 13.69 11.99 5.43
CA VAL A 77 12.76 13.11 5.53
C VAL A 77 11.36 12.55 5.27
N PRO A 78 10.36 12.73 6.17
CA PRO A 78 9.06 12.02 6.12
C PRO A 78 8.27 12.09 4.81
N THR A 79 8.64 12.99 3.91
CA THR A 79 7.95 13.30 2.65
C THR A 79 8.79 13.04 1.39
N LEU A 80 10.00 12.48 1.52
CA LEU A 80 10.93 12.33 0.39
C LEU A 80 11.56 10.95 0.39
N TRP A 81 10.93 10.01 -0.32
CA TRP A 81 11.67 8.90 -0.89
C TRP A 81 12.43 9.37 -2.12
N GLN A 82 13.51 8.67 -2.44
CA GLN A 82 14.15 8.80 -3.74
C GLN A 82 13.28 8.11 -4.81
N PRO A 83 13.29 8.58 -6.07
CA PRO A 83 12.56 7.94 -7.17
C PRO A 83 12.75 6.42 -7.27
N SER A 84 13.97 5.93 -7.01
CA SER A 84 14.29 4.49 -7.01
C SER A 84 13.58 3.72 -5.89
N GLU A 85 13.30 4.35 -4.75
CA GLU A 85 12.61 3.71 -3.62
C GLU A 85 11.12 3.56 -3.91
N TYR A 86 10.48 4.60 -4.49
CA TYR A 86 9.10 4.50 -4.98
C TYR A 86 8.95 3.33 -5.96
N ARG A 87 9.83 3.28 -6.96
CA ARG A 87 9.83 2.24 -7.98
C ARG A 87 10.04 0.85 -7.38
N ALA A 88 10.99 0.69 -6.46
CA ALA A 88 11.24 -0.61 -5.83
C ALA A 88 10.02 -1.12 -5.04
N VAL A 89 9.32 -0.24 -4.34
CA VAL A 89 8.08 -0.59 -3.61
C VAL A 89 6.96 -0.94 -4.59
N ALA A 90 6.76 -0.14 -5.65
CA ALA A 90 5.75 -0.42 -6.68
C ALA A 90 6.03 -1.74 -7.43
N GLU A 91 7.28 -2.01 -7.80
CA GLU A 91 7.71 -3.27 -8.41
C GLU A 91 7.49 -4.45 -7.46
N ALA A 92 7.81 -4.31 -6.17
CA ALA A 92 7.52 -5.34 -5.18
C ALA A 92 6.02 -5.61 -5.05
N MET A 93 5.18 -4.56 -4.95
CA MET A 93 3.73 -4.71 -4.91
C MET A 93 3.18 -5.41 -6.16
N SER A 94 3.65 -5.03 -7.35
CA SER A 94 3.16 -5.58 -8.62
C SER A 94 3.65 -7.00 -8.87
N GLN A 95 4.93 -7.29 -8.64
CA GLN A 95 5.53 -8.59 -8.99
C GLN A 95 5.32 -9.66 -7.91
N THR A 96 5.24 -9.24 -6.64
CA THR A 96 5.19 -10.18 -5.51
C THR A 96 3.76 -10.38 -5.00
N PHE A 97 2.95 -9.33 -5.04
CA PHE A 97 1.59 -9.34 -4.50
C PHE A 97 0.51 -9.21 -5.56
N ASP A 98 0.87 -9.03 -6.84
CA ASP A 98 -0.05 -8.79 -7.97
C ASP A 98 -1.02 -7.63 -7.71
N ILE A 99 -0.52 -6.57 -7.08
CA ILE A 99 -1.28 -5.35 -6.79
C ILE A 99 -0.74 -4.22 -7.67
N HIS A 100 -1.62 -3.64 -8.50
CA HIS A 100 -1.29 -2.57 -9.44
C HIS A 100 -2.00 -1.27 -9.07
N GLY A 101 -1.49 -0.12 -9.51
CA GLY A 101 -2.12 1.19 -9.27
C GLY A 101 -3.58 1.26 -9.75
N SER A 102 -3.93 0.53 -10.82
CA SER A 102 -5.29 0.42 -11.35
C SER A 102 -6.26 -0.36 -10.47
N ASP A 103 -5.78 -1.01 -9.42
CA ASP A 103 -6.61 -1.80 -8.50
C ASP A 103 -7.21 -0.97 -7.37
N PHE A 104 -6.77 0.27 -7.23
CA PHE A 104 -7.28 1.18 -6.21
C PHE A 104 -8.44 2.03 -6.73
N ILE A 105 -9.43 2.24 -5.88
CA ILE A 105 -10.59 3.10 -6.15
C ILE A 105 -10.62 4.17 -5.07
N GLU A 106 -10.68 5.43 -5.49
CA GLU A 106 -10.84 6.56 -4.58
C GLU A 106 -12.26 6.62 -4.02
N VAL A 107 -12.38 6.82 -2.71
CA VAL A 107 -13.64 7.21 -2.08
C VAL A 107 -13.46 8.42 -1.17
N GLY A 108 -14.55 9.16 -0.95
CA GLY A 108 -14.54 10.36 -0.10
C GLY A 108 -14.11 10.07 1.34
N ASN A 109 -13.46 11.05 1.97
CA ASN A 109 -12.93 10.90 3.34
C ASN A 109 -14.02 10.66 4.40
N ASP A 110 -15.26 11.09 4.14
CA ASP A 110 -16.43 10.95 5.02
C ASP A 110 -17.08 9.55 4.95
N VAL A 111 -16.59 8.67 4.08
CA VAL A 111 -17.08 7.29 3.99
C VAL A 111 -16.59 6.49 5.21
N ASN A 112 -17.54 6.01 6.02
CA ASN A 112 -17.26 5.11 7.13
C ASN A 112 -17.06 3.67 6.60
N MET A 113 -15.81 3.28 6.40
CA MET A 113 -15.45 1.92 6.00
C MET A 113 -15.49 1.00 7.22
N THR A 114 -16.60 0.30 7.42
CA THR A 114 -16.74 -0.72 8.48
C THR A 114 -16.11 -2.07 8.12
N SER A 115 -15.55 -2.22 6.91
CA SER A 115 -14.78 -3.38 6.48
C SER A 115 -13.41 -2.92 5.99
N ILE A 116 -12.35 -3.55 6.52
CA ILE A 116 -10.95 -3.42 6.05
C ILE A 116 -10.98 -3.46 4.53
N GLY A 117 -10.58 -2.34 3.90
CA GLY A 117 -10.51 -2.07 2.47
C GLY A 117 -11.44 -2.96 1.66
N PHE A 118 -12.67 -2.51 1.41
CA PHE A 118 -13.71 -3.20 0.62
C PHE A 118 -13.08 -4.09 -0.48
N LEU A 119 -12.80 -5.35 -0.16
CA LEU A 119 -12.76 -6.42 -1.13
C LEU A 119 -14.20 -6.48 -1.57
N ILE A 120 -14.57 -5.76 -2.63
CA ILE A 120 -15.92 -5.81 -3.17
C ILE A 120 -16.13 -7.27 -3.57
N PRO A 121 -16.89 -8.07 -2.79
CA PRO A 121 -17.20 -9.42 -3.21
C PRO A 121 -18.15 -9.22 -4.38
N HIS A 122 -17.75 -9.68 -5.56
CA HIS A 122 -18.65 -9.72 -6.69
C HIS A 122 -19.77 -10.70 -6.33
N TRP A 123 -20.94 -10.19 -5.97
CA TRP A 123 -22.16 -10.99 -6.04
C TRP A 123 -22.56 -11.04 -7.51
N GLU A 124 -22.61 -12.25 -8.06
CA GLU A 124 -23.32 -12.55 -9.31
C GLU A 124 -24.81 -12.19 -9.18
#